data_AF-A0A9P4WXA8-F1
#
_entry.id   AF-A0A9P4WXA8-F1
#
_cell.length_a   1.000
_cell.length_b   1.000
_cell.length_c   1.000
_cell.angle_alpha   90.00
_cell.angle_beta   90.00
_cell.angle_gamma   90.00
#
_symmetry.space_group_name_H-M   'P 1'
#
loop_
_entity.id
_entity.type
_entity.pdbx_description
1 polymer ?
#
loop_
_entity_poly.entity_id
_entity_poly.type
_entity_poly.pdbx_seq_one_letter_code
_entity_poly.pdbx_strand_id
1 'polypeptide(L)'
;MAPPPRPREVVKEGPKKAPIRPAFSTLQQHFTPRKTGKAPTSTFLHPAPVTISNSLPPELVNLQMDLLQLHLLHSDAEEVSKQWEASAKRILRTKFDEVSSMYQVMLGHERSGQEQKNLQALLEWTDGKASGSLVQHIQVLSGPLHELPSLMQTDGRFQRHAAAFEQWVLWAQEVRAARHDRTEGDMGSIEGLGDAWKAENAALMRKLTSFARDLSGLAQPAAGTSIAAIVSCCEGLLEGLLEGLRVMQTVEQDVVEMEKEWVEIRLQGITADIGSFIVESTPAWRA
;
A
#
# COMPACT_ATOMS: atom_id res chain seq x y z
N MET A 1 -27.32 47.85 -45.63
CA MET A 1 -26.72 47.65 -44.30
C MET A 1 -25.77 46.46 -44.40
N ALA A 2 -24.59 46.54 -43.77
CA ALA A 2 -23.32 45.97 -44.23
C ALA A 2 -23.28 44.44 -44.53
N PRO A 3 -22.47 44.01 -45.52
CA PRO A 3 -22.45 42.65 -46.10
C PRO A 3 -21.45 41.68 -45.43
N PRO A 4 -21.56 40.36 -45.70
CA PRO A 4 -20.70 39.32 -45.14
C PRO A 4 -19.34 39.23 -45.87
N PRO A 5 -18.24 38.82 -45.22
CA PRO A 5 -16.98 38.62 -45.93
C PRO A 5 -16.95 37.25 -46.63
N ARG A 6 -16.77 37.30 -47.96
CA ARG A 6 -16.37 36.18 -48.82
C ARG A 6 -14.84 36.13 -48.99
N PRO A 7 -14.30 34.98 -49.47
CA PRO A 7 -12.90 34.55 -49.30
C PRO A 7 -11.89 35.31 -50.16
N ARG A 8 -10.64 35.41 -49.70
CA ARG A 8 -9.49 35.82 -50.51
C ARG A 8 -8.56 34.62 -50.78
N GLU A 9 -8.29 34.40 -52.06
CA GLU A 9 -7.33 33.44 -52.60
C GLU A 9 -5.87 33.90 -52.42
N VAL A 10 -5.05 32.92 -52.03
CA VAL A 10 -3.68 32.57 -52.45
C VAL A 10 -2.86 33.57 -53.29
N VAL A 11 -1.68 33.99 -52.80
CA VAL A 11 -0.40 34.01 -53.55
C VAL A 11 0.82 33.86 -52.60
N LYS A 12 1.59 32.79 -52.88
CA LYS A 12 3.05 32.52 -52.76
C LYS A 12 3.93 33.25 -51.72
N GLU A 13 4.61 32.45 -50.90
CA GLU A 13 6.06 32.48 -50.62
C GLU A 13 6.42 31.14 -49.92
N GLY A 14 7.02 30.16 -50.60
CA GLY A 14 8.47 29.98 -50.68
C GLY A 14 8.97 28.88 -49.72
N PRO A 15 9.01 27.59 -50.12
CA PRO A 15 9.49 26.52 -49.25
C PRO A 15 11.02 26.53 -49.11
N LYS A 16 11.49 26.65 -47.86
CA LYS A 16 12.90 26.49 -47.47
C LYS A 16 13.30 25.01 -47.58
N LYS A 17 14.42 24.79 -48.28
CA LYS A 17 14.96 23.49 -48.69
C LYS A 17 15.39 22.63 -47.49
N ALA A 18 14.88 21.41 -47.41
CA ALA A 18 15.46 20.33 -46.62
C ALA A 18 16.68 19.72 -47.36
N PRO A 19 17.70 19.20 -46.64
CA PRO A 19 18.90 18.66 -47.26
C PRO A 19 18.64 17.32 -47.96
N ILE A 20 19.08 17.24 -49.22
CA ILE A 20 18.97 16.13 -50.14
C ILE A 20 19.90 14.99 -49.69
N ARG A 21 19.32 13.84 -49.31
CA ARG A 21 20.06 12.57 -49.23
C ARG A 21 20.33 12.10 -50.67
N PRO A 22 21.57 11.73 -51.05
CA PRO A 22 21.81 11.17 -52.38
C PRO A 22 21.26 9.73 -52.44
N ALA A 23 20.27 9.51 -53.29
CA ALA A 23 19.80 8.18 -53.65
C ALA A 23 20.79 7.56 -54.66
N PHE A 24 21.50 6.52 -54.23
CA PHE A 24 22.36 5.72 -55.10
C PHE A 24 21.46 4.74 -55.87
N SER A 25 21.14 5.05 -57.13
CA SER A 25 20.43 4.14 -58.05
C SER A 25 21.42 3.61 -59.08
N THR A 26 21.67 2.30 -59.07
CA THR A 26 22.63 1.60 -59.96
C THR A 26 21.98 0.99 -61.19
N LEU A 27 20.77 1.42 -61.54
CA LEU A 27 20.07 0.89 -62.70
C LEU A 27 20.09 1.93 -63.81
N GLN A 28 20.93 1.66 -64.83
CA GLN A 28 21.33 2.50 -65.97
C GLN A 28 22.70 3.17 -65.73
N GLN A 29 23.80 2.94 -66.47
CA GLN A 29 23.93 2.47 -67.84
C GLN A 29 25.45 2.34 -68.19
N HIS A 30 25.80 1.27 -68.92
CA HIS A 30 26.86 1.15 -69.94
C HIS A 30 28.37 1.14 -69.58
N PHE A 31 28.93 -0.08 -69.56
CA PHE A 31 30.15 -0.58 -70.24
C PHE A 31 31.30 0.40 -70.57
N THR A 32 32.44 0.20 -69.90
CA THR A 32 33.78 0.50 -70.44
C THR A 32 34.18 -0.57 -71.46
N PRO A 33 34.65 -0.18 -72.66
CA PRO A 33 35.99 -0.62 -73.02
C PRO A 33 36.74 0.49 -73.76
N ARG A 34 37.47 1.33 -73.02
CA ARG A 34 38.38 2.30 -73.65
C ARG A 34 39.74 1.65 -73.91
N LYS A 35 39.89 1.24 -75.17
CA LYS A 35 41.09 1.30 -76.03
C LYS A 35 42.41 0.82 -75.43
N THR A 36 42.84 -0.32 -75.95
CA THR A 36 44.21 -0.85 -75.97
C THR A 36 45.22 0.21 -76.44
N GLY A 37 45.94 0.80 -75.49
CA GLY A 37 47.18 1.52 -75.77
C GLY A 37 48.24 0.52 -76.22
N LYS A 38 48.85 0.74 -77.39
CA LYS A 38 49.98 -0.06 -77.86
C LYS A 38 51.10 0.04 -76.83
N ALA A 39 51.64 -1.11 -76.42
CA ALA A 39 52.81 -1.18 -75.54
C ALA A 39 54.02 -0.55 -76.25
N PRO A 40 54.82 0.31 -75.56
CA PRO A 40 56.11 0.73 -76.06
C PRO A 40 57.02 -0.49 -76.24
N THR A 41 57.69 -0.61 -77.38
CA THR A 41 58.54 -1.73 -77.80
C THR A 41 59.84 -1.91 -76.99
N SER A 42 59.88 -1.43 -75.74
CA SER A 42 61.05 -1.48 -74.85
C SER A 42 61.00 -2.59 -73.80
N THR A 43 59.93 -3.38 -73.73
CA THR A 43 59.78 -4.48 -72.73
C THR A 43 60.34 -5.82 -73.22
N PHE A 44 60.89 -5.90 -74.44
CA PHE A 44 61.42 -7.14 -75.01
C PHE A 44 62.85 -7.50 -74.62
N LEU A 45 63.51 -6.75 -73.72
CA LEU A 45 64.92 -7.00 -73.37
C LEU A 45 65.17 -7.49 -71.95
N HIS A 46 64.17 -7.59 -71.06
CA HIS A 46 64.37 -8.19 -69.74
C HIS A 46 63.12 -8.95 -69.24
N PRO A 47 63.15 -10.29 -69.13
CA PRO A 47 62.15 -10.98 -68.33
C PRO A 47 62.38 -10.64 -66.85
N ALA A 48 61.35 -10.09 -66.19
CA ALA A 48 61.36 -9.80 -64.77
C ALA A 48 61.43 -11.11 -63.94
N PRO A 49 62.17 -11.15 -62.83
CA PRO A 49 62.36 -12.37 -62.06
C PRO A 49 61.06 -12.77 -61.37
N VAL A 50 60.80 -14.09 -61.37
CA VAL A 50 59.67 -14.72 -60.67
C VAL A 50 59.72 -14.38 -59.18
N THR A 51 58.75 -13.59 -58.71
CA THR A 51 58.55 -13.37 -57.28
C THR A 51 57.88 -14.61 -56.70
N ILE A 52 58.58 -15.28 -55.79
CA ILE A 52 57.98 -16.31 -54.94
C ILE A 52 56.88 -15.60 -54.16
N SER A 53 55.62 -15.88 -54.52
CA SER A 53 54.47 -15.27 -53.87
C SER A 53 54.36 -15.84 -52.45
N ASN A 54 54.88 -15.12 -51.46
CA ASN A 54 54.51 -15.28 -50.05
C ASN A 54 53.07 -14.77 -49.83
N SER A 55 52.14 -15.19 -50.69
CA SER A 55 50.71 -14.94 -50.51
C SER A 55 50.21 -15.97 -49.53
N LEU A 56 49.73 -15.50 -48.37
CA LEU A 56 49.01 -16.34 -47.41
C LEU A 56 47.86 -17.05 -48.16
N PRO A 57 47.54 -18.32 -47.82
CA PRO A 57 46.38 -19.00 -48.37
C PRO A 57 45.11 -18.16 -48.18
N PRO A 58 44.17 -18.16 -49.13
CA PRO A 58 42.96 -17.32 -49.06
C PRO A 58 42.13 -17.60 -47.81
N GLU A 59 42.13 -18.84 -47.32
CA GLU A 59 41.49 -19.24 -46.05
C GLU A 59 42.12 -18.53 -44.84
N LEU A 60 43.44 -18.35 -44.83
CA LEU A 60 44.16 -17.69 -43.74
C LEU A 60 43.92 -16.18 -43.76
N VAL A 61 43.81 -15.58 -44.95
CA VAL A 61 43.42 -14.17 -45.10
C VAL A 61 41.98 -13.93 -44.61
N ASN A 62 41.06 -14.85 -44.92
CA ASN A 62 39.69 -14.78 -44.43
C ASN A 62 39.63 -14.89 -42.90
N LEU A 63 40.36 -15.85 -42.30
CA LEU A 63 40.38 -16.00 -40.84
C LEU A 63 40.98 -14.77 -40.14
N GLN A 64 42.02 -14.17 -40.71
CA GLN A 64 42.60 -12.92 -40.19
C GLN A 64 41.61 -11.75 -40.28
N MET A 65 40.84 -11.68 -41.37
CA MET A 65 39.78 -10.70 -41.53
C MET A 65 38.66 -10.89 -40.50
N ASP A 66 38.20 -12.14 -40.30
CA ASP A 66 37.16 -12.47 -39.32
C ASP A 66 37.61 -12.15 -37.88
N LEU A 67 38.85 -12.47 -37.53
CA LEU A 67 39.42 -12.16 -36.22
C LEU A 67 39.54 -10.65 -35.99
N LEU A 68 39.95 -9.90 -37.01
CA LEU A 68 40.02 -8.44 -36.95
C LEU A 68 38.62 -7.83 -36.80
N GLN A 69 37.63 -8.33 -37.54
CA GLN A 69 36.24 -7.91 -37.40
C GLN A 69 35.69 -8.20 -36.01
N LEU A 70 35.96 -9.39 -35.45
CA LEU A 70 35.53 -9.74 -34.10
C LEU A 70 36.21 -8.89 -33.04
N HIS A 71 37.50 -8.61 -33.19
CA HIS A 71 38.25 -7.75 -32.27
C HIS A 71 37.69 -6.31 -32.30
N LEU A 72 37.47 -5.74 -33.48
CA LEU A 72 36.88 -4.40 -33.61
C LEU A 72 35.45 -4.35 -33.07
N LEU A 73 34.65 -5.39 -33.31
CA LEU A 73 33.31 -5.48 -32.72
C LEU A 73 33.39 -5.54 -31.19
N HIS A 74 34.29 -6.35 -30.64
CA HIS A 74 34.45 -6.47 -29.20
C HIS A 74 35.02 -5.22 -28.54
N SER A 75 35.95 -4.50 -29.20
CA SER A 75 36.51 -3.25 -28.67
C SER A 75 35.43 -2.19 -28.49
N ASP A 76 34.46 -2.14 -29.40
CA ASP A 76 33.45 -1.10 -29.44
C ASP A 76 32.14 -1.51 -28.75
N ALA A 77 31.90 -2.82 -28.57
CA ALA A 77 30.67 -3.36 -28.01
C ALA A 77 30.37 -2.84 -26.60
N GLU A 78 31.37 -2.77 -25.72
CA GLU A 78 31.18 -2.30 -24.35
C GLU A 78 30.82 -0.81 -24.31
N GLU A 79 31.51 0.01 -25.11
CA GLU A 79 31.25 1.45 -25.19
C GLU A 79 29.86 1.71 -25.78
N VAL A 80 29.53 1.06 -26.90
CA VAL A 80 28.23 1.19 -27.55
C VAL A 80 27.12 0.74 -26.60
N SER A 81 27.27 -0.39 -25.90
CA SER A 81 26.29 -0.86 -24.91
C SER A 81 26.05 0.17 -23.80
N LYS A 82 27.12 0.75 -23.23
CA LYS A 82 27.02 1.82 -22.23
C LYS A 82 26.31 3.06 -22.76
N GLN A 83 26.60 3.46 -24.01
CA GLN A 83 25.94 4.60 -24.65
C GLN A 83 24.44 4.33 -24.89
N TRP A 84 24.08 3.13 -25.33
CA TRP A 84 22.69 2.70 -25.50
C TRP A 84 21.94 2.68 -24.17
N GLU A 85 22.53 2.11 -23.11
CA GLU A 85 21.94 2.14 -21.78
C GLU A 85 21.74 3.57 -21.26
N ALA A 86 22.76 4.43 -21.41
CA ALA A 86 22.67 5.82 -20.99
C ALA A 86 21.57 6.58 -21.76
N SER A 87 21.44 6.31 -23.05
CA SER A 87 20.37 6.87 -23.90
C SER A 87 19.00 6.39 -23.45
N ALA A 88 18.83 5.08 -23.27
CA ALA A 88 17.57 4.48 -22.79
C ALA A 88 17.18 5.00 -21.40
N LYS A 89 18.13 5.06 -20.45
CA LYS A 89 17.94 5.63 -19.11
C LYS A 89 17.51 7.10 -19.18
N ARG A 90 18.12 7.90 -20.06
CA ARG A 90 17.74 9.31 -20.26
C ARG A 90 16.32 9.45 -20.78
N ILE A 91 15.96 8.68 -21.81
CA ILE A 91 14.61 8.71 -22.41
C ILE A 91 13.55 8.30 -21.39
N LEU A 92 13.79 7.21 -20.65
CA LEU A 92 12.89 6.74 -19.59
C LEU A 92 12.73 7.77 -18.49
N ARG A 93 13.83 8.42 -18.08
CA ARG A 93 13.79 9.46 -17.05
C ARG A 93 12.97 10.67 -17.50
N THR A 94 13.17 11.15 -18.74
CA THR A 94 12.33 12.23 -19.29
C THR A 94 10.85 11.86 -19.27
N LYS A 95 10.51 10.61 -19.64
CA LYS A 95 9.12 10.14 -19.63
C LYS A 95 8.55 10.02 -18.21
N PHE A 96 9.36 9.56 -17.27
CA PHE A 96 8.96 9.51 -15.86
C PHE A 96 8.76 10.90 -15.27
N ASP A 97 9.67 11.83 -15.56
CA ASP A 97 9.58 13.22 -15.09
C ASP A 97 8.34 13.92 -15.70
N GLU A 98 8.00 13.64 -16.96
CA GLU A 98 6.78 14.10 -17.62
C GLU A 98 5.52 13.58 -16.90
N VAL A 99 5.43 12.28 -16.63
CA VAL A 99 4.30 11.67 -15.91
C VAL A 99 4.22 12.16 -14.48
N SER A 100 5.36 12.28 -13.79
CA SER A 100 5.44 12.79 -12.42
C SER A 100 4.96 14.24 -12.35
N SER A 101 5.38 15.09 -13.29
CA SER A 101 4.91 16.48 -13.40
C SER A 101 3.40 16.54 -13.61
N MET A 102 2.87 15.74 -14.56
CA MET A 102 1.42 15.67 -14.81
C MET A 102 0.64 15.18 -13.58
N TYR A 103 1.18 14.19 -12.85
CA TYR A 103 0.61 13.70 -11.60
C TYR A 103 0.56 14.78 -10.52
N GLN A 104 1.62 15.58 -10.35
CA GLN A 104 1.64 16.68 -9.40
C GLN A 104 0.60 17.76 -9.74
N VAL A 105 0.43 18.09 -11.03
CA VAL A 105 -0.60 19.04 -11.47
C VAL A 105 -2.01 18.51 -11.19
N MET A 106 -2.26 17.23 -11.49
CA MET A 106 -3.53 16.58 -11.20
C MET A 106 -3.86 16.58 -9.70
N LEU A 107 -2.88 16.26 -8.84
CA LEU A 107 -3.04 16.34 -7.38
C LEU A 107 -3.38 17.77 -6.92
N GLY A 108 -2.79 18.79 -7.55
CA GLY A 108 -3.12 20.19 -7.28
C GLY A 108 -4.58 20.52 -7.62
N HIS A 109 -5.06 20.07 -8.79
CA HIS A 109 -6.45 20.26 -9.19
C HIS A 109 -7.43 19.49 -8.29
N GLU A 110 -7.12 18.25 -7.92
CA GLU A 110 -7.91 17.45 -7.00
C GLU A 110 -8.00 18.13 -5.63
N ARG A 111 -6.87 18.60 -5.08
CA ARG A 111 -6.83 19.34 -3.82
C ARG A 111 -7.70 20.58 -3.88
N SER A 112 -7.57 21.41 -4.92
CA SER A 112 -8.37 22.62 -5.07
C SER A 112 -9.87 22.31 -5.19
N GLY A 113 -10.23 21.28 -5.95
CA GLY A 113 -11.61 20.80 -6.04
C GLY A 113 -12.15 20.31 -4.71
N GLN A 114 -11.34 19.59 -3.92
CA GLN A 114 -11.72 19.12 -2.60
C GLN A 114 -11.83 20.26 -1.59
N GLU A 115 -10.93 21.25 -1.64
CA GLU A 115 -10.99 22.46 -0.81
C GLU A 115 -12.30 23.24 -1.08
N GLN A 116 -12.68 23.41 -2.34
CA GLN A 116 -13.93 24.08 -2.69
C GLN A 116 -15.16 23.32 -2.17
N LYS A 117 -15.17 21.99 -2.32
CA LYS A 117 -16.24 21.14 -1.75
C LYS A 117 -16.30 21.25 -0.23
N ASN A 118 -15.14 21.24 0.43
CA ASN A 118 -15.06 21.35 1.89
C ASN A 118 -15.55 22.71 2.37
N LEU A 119 -15.18 23.81 1.69
CA LEU A 119 -15.67 25.16 2.01
C LEU A 119 -17.19 25.26 1.87
N GLN A 120 -17.74 24.76 0.77
CA GLN A 120 -19.18 24.74 0.57
C GLN A 120 -19.88 23.90 1.65
N ALA A 121 -19.34 22.72 1.96
CA ALA A 121 -19.88 21.86 3.00
C ALA A 121 -19.83 22.52 4.38
N LEU A 122 -18.77 23.27 4.70
CA LEU A 122 -18.71 24.02 5.96
C LEU A 122 -19.76 25.13 6.03
N LEU A 123 -20.04 25.81 4.91
CA LEU A 123 -21.09 26.83 4.85
C LEU A 123 -22.49 26.23 5.00
N GLU A 124 -22.76 25.11 4.33
CA GLU A 124 -24.00 24.36 4.45
C GLU A 124 -24.18 23.82 5.87
N TRP A 125 -23.12 23.25 6.43
CA TRP A 125 -23.11 22.68 7.78
C TRP A 125 -23.31 23.74 8.86
N THR A 126 -22.99 25.00 8.59
CA THR A 126 -23.17 26.11 9.54
C THR A 126 -24.46 26.90 9.34
N ASP A 127 -25.37 26.45 8.46
CA ASP A 127 -26.61 27.17 8.07
C ASP A 127 -26.31 28.62 7.60
N GLY A 128 -25.14 28.81 6.96
CA GLY A 128 -24.64 30.14 6.56
C GLY A 128 -24.29 31.10 7.72
N LYS A 129 -24.42 30.67 8.98
CA LYS A 129 -24.09 31.46 10.18
C LYS A 129 -22.70 31.08 10.68
N ALA A 130 -21.69 31.55 9.97
CA ALA A 130 -20.32 31.03 10.02
C ALA A 130 -19.61 31.04 11.40
N SER A 131 -20.03 31.85 12.38
CA SER A 131 -19.26 32.02 13.63
C SER A 131 -19.79 31.22 14.83
N GLY A 132 -21.12 31.18 15.05
CA GLY A 132 -21.69 30.56 16.25
C GLY A 132 -21.80 29.03 16.16
N SER A 133 -22.41 28.53 15.09
CA SER A 133 -22.62 27.09 14.89
C SER A 133 -21.31 26.34 14.61
N LEU A 134 -20.39 26.96 13.88
CA LEU A 134 -19.07 26.37 13.60
C LEU A 134 -18.28 26.13 14.89
N VAL A 135 -18.25 27.10 15.80
CA VAL A 135 -17.56 26.96 17.08
C VAL A 135 -18.18 25.85 17.92
N GLN A 136 -19.51 25.76 17.95
CA GLN A 136 -20.21 24.66 18.63
C GLN A 136 -19.84 23.30 18.04
N HIS A 137 -19.85 23.17 16.71
CA HIS A 137 -19.50 21.92 16.06
C HIS A 137 -18.03 21.52 16.28
N ILE A 138 -17.11 22.49 16.23
CA ILE A 138 -15.69 22.26 16.55
C ILE A 138 -15.52 21.84 18.00
N GLN A 139 -16.24 22.46 18.94
CA GLN A 139 -16.19 22.09 20.35
C GLN A 139 -16.64 20.64 20.57
N VAL A 140 -17.75 20.23 19.94
CA VAL A 140 -18.23 18.84 19.99
C VAL A 140 -17.19 17.87 19.42
N LEU A 141 -16.55 18.20 18.30
CA LEU A 141 -15.54 17.35 17.68
C LEU A 141 -14.20 17.32 18.44
N SER A 142 -13.86 18.38 19.18
CA SER A 142 -12.56 18.51 19.82
C SER A 142 -12.28 17.42 20.86
N GLY A 143 -13.30 17.01 21.61
CA GLY A 143 -13.21 15.93 22.60
C GLY A 143 -12.84 14.60 21.94
N PRO A 144 -13.70 14.04 21.05
CA PRO A 144 -13.41 12.80 20.35
C PRO A 144 -12.09 12.82 19.57
N LEU A 145 -11.76 13.92 18.88
CA LEU A 145 -10.54 14.02 18.08
C LEU A 145 -9.27 14.02 18.93
N HIS A 146 -9.32 14.53 20.15
CA HIS A 146 -8.16 14.52 21.06
C HIS A 146 -8.06 13.21 21.86
N GLU A 147 -9.20 12.69 22.30
CA GLU A 147 -9.27 11.58 23.25
C GLU A 147 -9.24 10.20 22.57
N LEU A 148 -9.84 10.03 21.39
CA LEU A 148 -9.80 8.73 20.70
C LEU A 148 -8.37 8.31 20.34
N PRO A 149 -7.52 9.18 19.76
CA PRO A 149 -6.14 8.81 19.49
C PRO A 149 -5.34 8.53 20.76
N SER A 150 -5.61 9.24 21.87
CA SER A 150 -4.89 9.01 23.13
C SER A 150 -5.29 7.69 23.80
N LEU A 151 -6.55 7.26 23.66
CA LEU A 151 -7.02 5.97 24.11
C LEU A 151 -6.42 4.81 23.31
N MET A 152 -6.23 5.02 22.00
CA MET A 152 -5.71 4.01 21.06
C MET A 152 -4.19 3.97 20.92
N GLN A 153 -3.47 4.95 21.48
CA GLN A 153 -2.01 4.95 21.50
C GLN A 153 -1.46 3.68 22.14
N THR A 154 -0.23 3.30 21.79
CA THR A 154 0.50 2.23 22.47
C THR A 154 0.60 2.55 23.95
N ASP A 155 0.15 1.63 24.81
CA ASP A 155 -0.01 1.83 26.26
C ASP A 155 -1.11 2.85 26.66
N GLY A 156 -2.06 3.13 25.77
CA GLY A 156 -3.26 3.92 26.06
C GLY A 156 -4.17 3.23 27.08
N ARG A 157 -5.05 4.01 27.71
CA ARG A 157 -5.96 3.52 28.77
C ARG A 157 -6.82 2.35 28.31
N PHE A 158 -7.32 2.40 27.07
CA PHE A 158 -8.09 1.29 26.47
C PHE A 158 -7.20 0.07 26.23
N GLN A 159 -5.98 0.26 25.71
CA GLN A 159 -5.03 -0.84 25.46
C GLN A 159 -4.64 -1.56 26.75
N ARG A 160 -4.35 -0.83 27.84
CA ARG A 160 -4.07 -1.44 29.15
C ARG A 160 -5.26 -2.23 29.69
N HIS A 161 -6.46 -1.67 29.52
CA HIS A 161 -7.71 -2.32 29.95
C HIS A 161 -7.98 -3.61 29.18
N ALA A 162 -7.76 -3.60 27.86
CA ALA A 162 -7.85 -4.77 27.00
C ALA A 162 -6.76 -5.80 27.33
N ALA A 163 -5.52 -5.38 27.56
CA ALA A 163 -4.42 -6.28 27.94
C ALA A 163 -4.69 -7.02 29.26
N ALA A 164 -5.27 -6.33 30.25
CA ALA A 164 -5.69 -6.98 31.50
C ALA A 164 -6.77 -8.05 31.27
N PHE A 165 -7.73 -7.76 30.38
CA PHE A 165 -8.73 -8.73 29.94
C PHE A 165 -8.11 -9.93 29.21
N GLU A 166 -7.22 -9.70 28.25
CA GLU A 166 -6.54 -10.75 27.51
C GLU A 166 -5.73 -11.66 28.41
N GLN A 167 -4.95 -11.08 29.34
CA GLN A 167 -4.19 -11.84 30.32
C GLN A 167 -5.11 -12.70 31.21
N TRP A 168 -6.25 -12.16 31.65
CA TRP A 168 -7.23 -12.91 32.41
C TRP A 168 -7.87 -14.04 31.59
N VAL A 169 -8.19 -13.81 30.31
CA VAL A 169 -8.72 -14.85 29.42
C VAL A 169 -7.73 -16.00 29.26
N LEU A 170 -6.44 -15.69 29.05
CA LEU A 170 -5.38 -16.69 28.96
C LEU A 170 -5.27 -17.51 30.25
N TRP A 171 -5.25 -16.83 31.39
CA TRP A 171 -5.23 -17.50 32.69
C TRP A 171 -6.47 -18.39 32.91
N ALA A 172 -7.67 -17.91 32.57
CA ALA A 172 -8.91 -18.68 32.68
C ALA A 172 -8.89 -19.93 31.78
N GLN A 173 -8.27 -19.84 30.59
CA GLN A 173 -8.06 -20.98 29.71
C GLN A 173 -7.04 -21.98 30.28
N GLU A 174 -5.93 -21.51 30.84
CA GLU A 174 -4.91 -22.35 31.50
C GLU A 174 -5.51 -23.14 32.66
N VAL A 175 -6.30 -22.47 33.52
CA VAL A 175 -7.01 -23.12 34.64
C VAL A 175 -7.97 -24.19 34.12
N ARG A 176 -8.74 -23.90 33.07
CA ARG A 176 -9.65 -24.89 32.44
C ARG A 176 -8.89 -26.07 31.84
N ALA A 177 -7.76 -25.83 31.19
CA ALA A 177 -6.92 -26.88 30.62
C ALA A 177 -6.31 -27.78 31.70
N ALA A 178 -5.78 -27.21 32.77
CA ALA A 178 -5.23 -27.94 33.91
C ALA A 178 -6.28 -28.84 34.59
N ARG A 179 -7.54 -28.36 34.68
CA ARG A 179 -8.66 -29.16 35.17
C ARG A 179 -8.99 -30.35 34.26
N HIS A 180 -8.88 -30.19 32.94
CA HIS A 180 -9.16 -31.26 31.99
C HIS A 180 -8.11 -32.39 32.07
N ASP A 181 -6.86 -32.04 32.36
CA ASP A 181 -5.73 -32.98 32.42
C ASP A 181 -5.59 -33.73 33.77
N ARG A 182 -6.56 -33.57 34.69
CA ARG A 182 -6.63 -34.27 36.00
C ARG A 182 -5.35 -34.20 36.85
N THR A 183 -4.66 -33.07 36.84
CA THR A 183 -3.56 -32.86 37.79
C THR A 183 -4.15 -32.42 39.14
N GLU A 184 -4.33 -33.39 40.05
CA GLU A 184 -4.97 -33.34 41.38
C GLU A 184 -4.32 -32.38 42.43
N GLY A 185 -3.72 -31.27 42.01
CA GLY A 185 -2.94 -30.41 42.92
C GLY A 185 -3.61 -29.10 43.33
N ASP A 186 -4.19 -28.38 42.37
CA ASP A 186 -4.70 -27.03 42.63
C ASP A 186 -5.80 -26.68 41.62
N MET A 187 -7.05 -27.06 41.96
CA MET A 187 -8.25 -26.66 41.22
C MET A 187 -8.66 -25.25 41.62
N GLY A 188 -7.80 -24.26 41.37
CA GLY A 188 -8.12 -22.85 41.62
C GLY A 188 -9.41 -22.46 40.89
N SER A 189 -10.31 -21.72 41.56
CA SER A 189 -11.53 -21.20 40.94
C SER A 189 -11.22 -19.99 40.07
N ILE A 190 -11.96 -19.81 38.98
CA ILE A 190 -11.81 -18.66 38.09
C ILE A 190 -12.50 -17.45 38.72
N GLU A 191 -11.73 -16.61 39.39
CA GLU A 191 -12.20 -15.30 39.84
C GLU A 191 -12.34 -14.34 38.64
N GLY A 192 -13.35 -13.47 38.66
CA GLY A 192 -13.51 -12.43 37.65
C GLY A 192 -12.42 -11.35 37.75
N LEU A 193 -12.36 -10.42 36.79
CA LEU A 193 -11.36 -9.33 36.76
C LEU A 193 -11.47 -8.32 37.93
N GLY A 194 -12.39 -8.53 38.86
CA GLY A 194 -12.60 -7.68 40.04
C GLY A 194 -13.36 -6.40 39.76
N ASP A 195 -13.78 -5.73 40.84
CA ASP A 195 -14.62 -4.52 40.77
C ASP A 195 -13.89 -3.32 40.17
N ALA A 196 -12.57 -3.24 40.32
CA ALA A 196 -11.76 -2.16 39.77
C ALA A 196 -11.80 -2.15 38.22
N TRP A 197 -11.64 -3.32 37.59
CA TRP A 197 -11.73 -3.45 36.13
C TRP A 197 -13.16 -3.16 35.65
N LYS A 198 -14.18 -3.65 36.36
CA LYS A 198 -15.60 -3.38 36.03
C LYS A 198 -15.94 -1.88 36.11
N ALA A 199 -15.43 -1.20 37.14
CA ALA A 199 -15.60 0.24 37.30
C ALA A 199 -14.90 1.02 36.18
N GLU A 200 -13.70 0.62 35.79
CA GLU A 200 -12.94 1.18 34.67
C GLU A 200 -13.68 0.98 33.34
N ASN A 201 -14.18 -0.24 33.09
CA ASN A 201 -14.97 -0.57 31.91
C ASN A 201 -16.22 0.31 31.80
N ALA A 202 -16.95 0.46 32.92
CA ALA A 202 -18.11 1.34 32.99
C ALA A 202 -17.76 2.82 32.81
N ALA A 203 -16.61 3.28 33.31
CA ALA A 203 -16.14 4.65 33.11
C ALA A 203 -15.79 4.92 31.65
N LEU A 204 -15.09 4.00 30.98
CA LEU A 204 -14.76 4.08 29.55
C LEU A 204 -16.04 4.06 28.70
N MET A 205 -16.95 3.11 28.94
CA MET A 205 -18.23 3.04 28.23
C MET A 205 -19.04 4.35 28.37
N ARG A 206 -19.16 4.91 29.58
CA ARG A 206 -19.88 6.17 29.79
C ARG A 206 -19.26 7.32 29.00
N LYS A 207 -17.92 7.44 29.02
CA LYS A 207 -17.20 8.50 28.30
C LYS A 207 -17.37 8.37 26.79
N LEU A 208 -17.19 7.17 26.23
CA LEU A 208 -17.37 6.93 24.79
C LEU A 208 -18.83 7.11 24.37
N THR A 209 -19.80 6.71 25.21
CA THR A 209 -21.23 6.93 24.94
C THR A 209 -21.57 8.42 24.95
N SER A 210 -20.99 9.23 25.85
CA SER A 210 -21.19 10.69 25.79
C SER A 210 -20.65 11.27 24.49
N PHE A 211 -19.48 10.84 24.02
CA PHE A 211 -18.94 11.28 22.74
C PHE A 211 -19.80 10.85 21.56
N ALA A 212 -20.29 9.61 21.54
CA ALA A 212 -21.20 9.14 20.49
C ALA A 212 -22.51 9.93 20.47
N ARG A 213 -23.06 10.27 21.65
CA ARG A 213 -24.26 11.10 21.75
C ARG A 213 -24.03 12.52 21.27
N ASP A 214 -22.91 13.12 21.66
CA ASP A 214 -22.60 14.50 21.27
C ASP A 214 -22.35 14.58 19.75
N LEU A 215 -21.70 13.55 19.17
CA LEU A 215 -21.44 13.44 17.73
C LEU A 215 -22.71 13.20 16.91
N SER A 216 -23.62 12.32 17.38
CA SER A 216 -24.93 12.10 16.74
C SER A 216 -25.88 13.31 16.83
N GLY A 217 -25.62 14.22 17.77
CA GLY A 217 -26.32 15.51 17.87
C GLY A 217 -25.86 16.55 16.84
N LEU A 218 -24.77 16.30 16.10
CA LEU A 218 -24.32 17.18 15.03
C LEU A 218 -25.18 17.00 13.78
N ALA A 219 -25.37 18.09 13.03
CA ALA A 219 -25.89 17.99 11.68
C ALA A 219 -24.95 17.11 10.84
N GLN A 220 -25.49 16.19 10.04
CA GLN A 220 -24.66 15.34 9.19
C GLN A 220 -24.11 16.15 8.01
N PRO A 221 -22.78 16.28 7.86
CA PRO A 221 -22.18 17.01 6.75
C PRO A 221 -22.38 16.30 5.41
N ALA A 222 -22.27 17.08 4.31
CA ALA A 222 -22.44 16.55 2.96
C ALA A 222 -21.43 15.43 2.63
N ALA A 223 -21.91 14.35 2.00
CA ALA A 223 -21.11 13.18 1.65
C ALA A 223 -19.95 13.54 0.69
N GLY A 224 -18.81 12.87 0.85
CA GLY A 224 -17.61 13.10 0.03
C GLY A 224 -16.77 14.33 0.43
N THR A 225 -17.07 14.93 1.59
CA THR A 225 -16.30 16.04 2.16
C THR A 225 -15.33 15.52 3.21
N SER A 226 -14.24 16.26 3.47
CA SER A 226 -13.27 15.86 4.49
C SER A 226 -13.90 15.79 5.88
N ILE A 227 -14.84 16.69 6.18
CA ILE A 227 -15.50 16.73 7.48
C ILE A 227 -16.48 15.56 7.66
N ALA A 228 -17.18 15.14 6.60
CA ALA A 228 -17.97 13.91 6.63
C ALA A 228 -17.09 12.69 6.85
N ALA A 229 -15.93 12.61 6.19
CA ALA A 229 -14.98 11.54 6.43
C ALA A 229 -14.49 11.53 7.89
N ILE A 230 -14.17 12.69 8.47
CA ILE A 230 -13.74 12.81 9.87
C ILE A 230 -14.85 12.36 10.83
N VAL A 231 -16.07 12.89 10.68
CA VAL A 231 -17.22 12.54 11.53
C VAL A 231 -17.50 11.03 11.44
N SER A 232 -17.58 10.48 10.24
CA SER A 232 -17.82 9.04 10.03
C SER A 232 -16.70 8.16 10.63
N CYS A 233 -15.45 8.61 10.57
CA CYS A 233 -14.32 7.91 11.15
C CYS A 233 -14.42 7.92 12.69
N CYS A 234 -14.74 9.06 13.29
CA CYS A 234 -14.98 9.16 14.72
C CYS A 234 -16.17 8.31 15.17
N GLU A 235 -17.29 8.32 14.43
CA GLU A 235 -18.47 7.47 14.71
C GLU A 235 -18.10 5.98 14.67
N GLY A 236 -17.43 5.53 13.61
CA GLY A 236 -17.02 4.13 13.46
C GLY A 236 -16.01 3.68 14.51
N LEU A 237 -15.05 4.55 14.89
CA LEU A 237 -14.11 4.26 15.97
C LEU A 237 -14.81 4.17 17.33
N LEU A 238 -15.74 5.09 17.62
CA LEU A 238 -16.52 5.07 18.86
C LEU A 238 -17.38 3.80 18.94
N GLU A 239 -18.04 3.43 17.86
CA GLU A 239 -18.84 2.21 17.78
C GLU A 239 -17.98 0.97 18.00
N GLY A 240 -16.84 0.86 17.32
CA GLY A 240 -15.91 -0.26 17.47
C GLY A 240 -15.35 -0.39 18.89
N LEU A 241 -14.97 0.73 19.52
CA LEU A 241 -14.48 0.72 20.91
C LEU A 241 -15.58 0.36 21.91
N LEU A 242 -16.79 0.90 21.73
CA LEU A 242 -17.94 0.57 22.58
C LEU A 242 -18.31 -0.91 22.46
N GLU A 243 -18.30 -1.45 21.25
CA GLU A 243 -18.59 -2.86 21.03
C GLU A 243 -17.50 -3.75 21.64
N GLY A 244 -16.22 -3.38 21.49
CA GLY A 244 -15.12 -4.08 22.17
C GLY A 244 -15.30 -4.13 23.69
N LEU A 245 -15.64 -3.01 24.34
CA LEU A 245 -15.89 -2.96 25.79
C LEU A 245 -17.11 -3.80 26.20
N ARG A 246 -18.16 -3.83 25.38
CA ARG A 246 -19.36 -4.65 25.62
C ARG A 246 -19.03 -6.13 25.52
N VAL A 247 -18.34 -6.55 24.45
CA VAL A 247 -17.92 -7.95 24.25
C VAL A 247 -17.04 -8.41 25.40
N MET A 248 -16.04 -7.61 25.83
CA MET A 248 -15.20 -7.96 26.98
C MET A 248 -16.03 -8.14 28.26
N GLN A 249 -17.01 -7.28 28.50
CA GLN A 249 -17.91 -7.41 29.65
C GLN A 249 -18.76 -8.67 29.57
N THR A 250 -19.36 -8.97 28.42
CA THR A 250 -20.19 -10.17 28.23
C THR A 250 -19.37 -11.44 28.42
N VAL A 251 -18.16 -11.50 27.85
CA VAL A 251 -17.28 -12.66 28.03
C VAL A 251 -16.87 -12.85 29.49
N GLU A 252 -16.58 -11.76 30.22
CA GLU A 252 -16.29 -11.85 31.66
C GLU A 252 -17.47 -12.41 32.44
N GLN A 253 -18.67 -11.90 32.18
CA GLN A 253 -19.90 -12.34 32.83
C GLN A 253 -20.18 -13.82 32.55
N ASP A 254 -20.12 -14.23 31.28
CA ASP A 254 -20.37 -15.61 30.86
C ASP A 254 -19.38 -16.59 31.52
N VAL A 255 -18.09 -16.25 31.55
CA VAL A 255 -17.07 -17.11 32.18
C VAL A 255 -17.28 -17.22 33.69
N VAL A 256 -17.62 -16.12 34.36
CA VAL A 256 -17.89 -16.13 35.81
C VAL A 256 -19.18 -16.88 36.13
N GLU A 257 -20.21 -16.78 35.30
CA GLU A 257 -21.44 -17.55 35.46
C GLU A 257 -21.21 -19.04 35.26
N MET A 258 -20.49 -19.43 34.21
CA MET A 258 -20.07 -20.83 33.99
C MET A 258 -19.25 -21.36 35.16
N GLU A 259 -18.36 -20.55 35.73
CA GLU A 259 -17.55 -20.94 36.88
C GLU A 259 -18.41 -21.15 38.13
N LYS A 260 -19.36 -20.25 38.40
CA LYS A 260 -20.30 -20.39 39.52
C LYS A 260 -21.10 -21.68 39.41
N GLU A 261 -21.67 -21.97 38.24
CA GLU A 261 -22.41 -23.20 37.99
C GLU A 261 -21.53 -24.43 38.21
N TRP A 262 -20.28 -24.40 37.72
CA TRP A 262 -19.33 -25.48 37.94
C TRP A 262 -19.02 -25.71 39.43
N VAL A 263 -18.77 -24.62 40.18
CA VAL A 263 -18.53 -24.68 41.64
C VAL A 263 -19.75 -25.26 42.35
N GLU A 264 -20.97 -24.83 42.01
CA GLU A 264 -22.21 -25.35 42.59
C GLU A 264 -22.38 -26.85 42.33
N ILE A 265 -22.20 -27.32 41.09
CA ILE A 265 -22.26 -28.74 40.74
C ILE A 265 -21.22 -29.53 41.53
N ARG A 266 -19.99 -29.01 41.67
CA ARG A 266 -18.93 -29.68 42.42
C ARG A 266 -19.24 -29.74 43.92
N LEU A 267 -19.76 -28.67 44.52
CA LEU A 267 -20.17 -28.64 45.92
C LEU A 267 -21.32 -29.63 46.20
N GLN A 268 -22.29 -29.73 45.28
CA GLN A 268 -23.36 -30.73 45.38
C GLN A 268 -22.83 -32.16 45.31
N GLY A 269 -21.89 -32.44 44.40
CA GLY A 269 -21.23 -33.75 44.30
C GLY A 269 -20.47 -34.13 45.58
N ILE A 270 -19.68 -33.20 46.13
CA ILE A 270 -18.98 -33.40 47.41
C ILE A 270 -19.97 -33.63 48.56
N THR A 271 -21.07 -32.89 48.60
CA THR A 271 -22.12 -33.06 49.63
C THR A 271 -22.78 -34.44 49.53
N ALA A 272 -23.04 -34.93 48.31
CA ALA A 272 -23.60 -36.26 48.08
C ALA A 272 -22.62 -37.38 48.47
N ASP A 273 -21.33 -37.23 48.16
CA ASP A 273 -20.28 -38.19 48.55
C ASP A 273 -20.06 -38.22 50.08
N ILE A 274 -20.12 -37.07 50.76
CA ILE A 274 -20.05 -37.03 52.23
C ILE A 274 -21.31 -37.66 52.84
N GLY A 275 -22.49 -37.41 52.25
CA GLY A 275 -23.75 -38.00 52.68
C GLY A 275 -23.78 -39.52 52.55
N SER A 276 -23.21 -40.08 51.46
CA SER A 276 -23.09 -41.53 51.27
C SER A 276 -22.11 -42.16 52.28
N PHE A 277 -20.99 -41.50 52.57
CA PHE A 277 -20.02 -41.95 53.57
C PHE A 277 -20.62 -41.99 55.00
N ILE A 278 -21.53 -41.08 55.32
CA ILE A 278 -22.22 -41.04 56.62
C ILE A 278 -23.31 -42.13 56.72
N VAL A 279 -24.00 -42.46 55.62
CA VAL A 279 -25.04 -43.50 55.59
C VAL A 279 -24.45 -44.92 55.58
N GLU A 280 -23.30 -45.14 54.95
CA GLU A 280 -22.56 -46.42 55.06
C GLU A 280 -21.93 -46.64 56.44
N SER A 281 -21.73 -45.56 57.22
CA SER A 281 -21.25 -45.63 58.60
C SER A 281 -22.38 -45.82 59.62
N THR A 282 -23.42 -46.61 59.31
CA THR A 282 -24.28 -47.17 60.37
C THR A 282 -23.45 -48.12 61.22
N PRO A 283 -23.22 -47.82 62.51
CA PRO A 283 -22.26 -48.59 63.28
C PRO A 283 -22.82 -49.97 63.62
N ALA A 284 -22.00 -50.99 63.39
CA ALA A 284 -22.32 -52.42 63.43
C ALA A 284 -22.74 -53.00 64.82
N TRP A 285 -23.10 -52.16 65.80
CA TRP A 285 -23.55 -52.59 67.13
C TRP A 285 -25.08 -52.59 67.31
N ARG A 286 -25.85 -52.37 66.24
CA ARG A 286 -27.27 -52.77 66.18
C ARG A 286 -27.43 -54.01 65.29
N ALA A 287 -27.06 -55.17 65.82
CA ALA A 287 -27.52 -56.49 65.38
C ALA A 287 -27.58 -57.40 66.60
#